data_AF-A0A2W7AE97-F1
#
_entry.id   AF-A0A2W7AE97-F1
#
_cell.length_a   1.000
_cell.length_b   1.000
_cell.length_c   1.000
_cell.angle_alpha   90.00
_cell.angle_beta   90.00
_cell.angle_gamma   90.00
#
_symmetry.space_group_name_H-M   'P 1'
#
loop_
_entity.id
_entity.type
_entity.pdbx_description
1 polymer ?
#
loop_
_entity_poly.entity_id
_entity_poly.type
_entity_poly.pdbx_seq_one_letter_code
_entity_poly.pdbx_strand_id
1 'polypeptide(L)' 'MIKQVCTIERFQVRTHSAIRTHLFCALQAFCKLQTMRVEGLIDNLYQVSRQLFVPMIRQFILENLAKPIAP' A
#
# COMPACT_ATOMS: atom_id res chain seq x y z
N MET A 1 -9.63 8.04 -7.34
CA MET A 1 -8.47 7.14 -7.54
C MET A 1 -7.62 6.93 -6.29
N ILE A 2 -7.10 8.00 -5.66
CA ILE A 2 -6.22 7.89 -4.48
C ILE A 2 -6.83 7.07 -3.32
N LYS A 3 -8.14 7.26 -3.06
CA LYS A 3 -8.86 6.62 -1.94
C LYS A 3 -8.83 5.08 -1.99
N GLN A 4 -8.96 4.50 -3.19
CA GLN A 4 -9.00 3.04 -3.37
C GLN A 4 -7.62 2.43 -3.65
N VAL A 5 -6.77 3.12 -4.42
CA VAL A 5 -5.46 2.59 -4.86
C VAL A 5 -4.41 2.69 -3.76
N CYS A 6 -4.53 3.66 -2.86
CA CYS A 6 -3.56 3.91 -1.79
C CYS A 6 -4.16 3.65 -0.38
N THR A 7 -5.36 3.06 -0.30
CA THR A 7 -6.00 2.62 0.96
C THR A 7 -5.98 3.69 2.07
N ILE A 8 -6.19 4.95 1.70
CA ILE A 8 -6.11 6.09 2.64
C ILE A 8 -7.29 6.09 3.63
N GLU A 9 -8.44 5.53 3.25
CA GLU A 9 -9.65 5.56 4.10
C GLU A 9 -9.94 4.24 4.81
N ARG A 10 -9.25 3.15 4.46
CA ARG A 10 -9.53 1.80 4.96
C ARG A 10 -8.30 1.12 5.57
N PHE A 11 -7.54 1.86 6.37
CA PHE A 11 -6.40 1.32 7.11
C PHE A 11 -6.80 0.94 8.55
N GLN A 12 -6.12 -0.05 9.13
CA GLN A 12 -6.41 -0.56 10.48
C GLN A 12 -5.43 -0.04 11.56
N VAL A 13 -4.48 0.82 11.20
CA VAL A 13 -3.52 1.42 12.15
C VAL A 13 -4.22 2.42 13.07
N ARG A 14 -4.00 2.25 14.38
CA ARG A 14 -4.69 3.04 15.44
C ARG A 14 -3.79 3.99 16.22
N THR A 15 -2.47 3.90 16.06
CA THR A 15 -1.54 4.80 16.75
C THR A 15 -1.30 6.05 15.90
N HIS A 16 -1.25 7.23 16.53
CA HIS A 16 -1.08 8.51 15.84
C HIS A 16 0.15 8.54 14.91
N SER A 17 1.28 7.99 15.38
CA SER A 17 2.50 7.89 14.58
C SER A 17 2.30 7.03 13.32
N ALA A 18 1.70 5.84 13.46
CA ALA A 18 1.46 4.95 12.34
C ALA A 18 0.45 5.52 11.33
N ILE A 19 -0.55 6.27 11.80
CA ILE A 19 -1.50 6.98 10.93
C ILE A 19 -0.79 8.04 10.09
N ARG A 20 0.08 8.86 10.69
CA ARG A 20 0.85 9.87 9.95
C ARG A 20 1.77 9.23 8.91
N THR A 21 2.47 8.16 9.29
CA THR A 21 3.33 7.42 8.36
C THR A 21 2.53 6.84 7.21
N HIS A 22 1.38 6.21 7.48
CA HIS A 22 0.50 5.66 6.44
C HIS A 22 0.05 6.73 5.46
N LEU A 23 -0.43 7.87 5.95
CA LEU A 23 -0.89 8.97 5.11
C LEU A 23 0.26 9.53 4.24
N PHE A 24 1.44 9.71 4.83
CA PHE A 24 2.62 10.18 4.11
C PHE A 24 3.04 9.23 2.99
N CYS A 25 3.16 7.94 3.29
CA CYS A 25 3.50 6.92 2.30
C CYS A 25 2.44 6.84 1.19
N ALA A 26 1.15 6.94 1.54
CA ALA A 26 0.07 6.88 0.56
C ALA A 26 0.07 8.09 -0.40
N LEU A 27 0.39 9.29 0.09
CA LEU A 27 0.54 10.49 -0.73
C LEU A 27 1.75 10.37 -1.67
N GLN A 28 2.89 9.91 -1.17
CA GLN A 28 4.07 9.67 -2.03
C GLN A 28 3.79 8.65 -3.13
N ALA A 29 3.17 7.52 -2.75
CA ALA A 29 2.79 6.49 -3.71
C ALA A 29 1.85 7.03 -4.78
N PHE A 30 0.89 7.88 -4.40
CA PHE A 30 -0.01 8.54 -5.35
C PHE A 30 0.74 9.42 -6.34
N CYS A 31 1.64 10.29 -5.87
CA CYS A 31 2.44 11.14 -6.74
C CYS A 31 3.24 10.29 -7.73
N LYS A 32 3.92 9.24 -7.26
CA LYS A 32 4.70 8.35 -8.13
C LYS A 32 3.84 7.65 -9.18
N LEU A 33 2.66 7.17 -8.80
CA LEU A 33 1.73 6.53 -9.73
C LEU A 33 1.16 7.52 -10.76
N GLN A 34 0.91 8.78 -10.38
CA GLN A 34 0.51 9.81 -11.36
C GLN A 34 1.65 10.13 -12.33
N THR A 35 2.88 10.26 -11.84
CA THR A 35 4.06 10.48 -12.69
C THR A 35 4.21 9.35 -13.72
N MET A 36 4.19 8.09 -13.28
CA MET A 36 4.31 6.94 -14.18
C MET A 36 3.17 6.88 -15.20
N ARG A 37 1.97 7.37 -14.87
CA ARG A 37 0.85 7.47 -15.81
C ARG A 37 1.10 8.54 -16.86
N VAL A 38 1.56 9.72 -16.45
CA VAL A 38 1.89 10.83 -17.37
C VAL A 38 3.04 10.44 -18.30
N GLU A 39 4.00 9.66 -17.80
CA GLU A 39 5.11 9.10 -18.58
C GLU A 39 4.69 7.94 -19.49
N GLY A 40 3.41 7.51 -19.46
CA GLY A 40 2.90 6.40 -20.28
C GLY A 40 3.42 5.02 -19.88
N LEU A 41 4.01 4.88 -18.69
CA LEU A 41 4.54 3.60 -18.19
C LEU A 41 3.43 2.68 -17.68
N ILE A 42 2.28 3.24 -17.30
CA ILE A 42 1.14 2.50 -16.75
C ILE A 42 -0.20 3.07 -17.24
N ASP A 43 -0.95 2.24 -17.95
CA ASP A 43 -2.30 2.60 -18.41
C ASP A 43 -3.37 2.34 -17.34
N ASN A 44 -3.20 1.25 -16.57
CA ASN A 44 -4.16 0.81 -15.57
C ASN A 44 -3.60 0.83 -14.14
N LEU A 45 -3.86 1.92 -13.42
CA LEU A 45 -3.45 2.09 -12.03
C LEU A 45 -4.00 1.02 -11.07
N TYR A 46 -5.17 0.43 -11.34
CA TYR A 46 -5.72 -0.63 -10.49
C TYR A 46 -4.94 -1.94 -10.63
N GLN A 47 -4.47 -2.24 -11.84
CA GLN A 47 -3.64 -3.42 -12.07
C GLN A 47 -2.30 -3.30 -11.36
N VAL A 48 -1.67 -2.12 -11.44
CA VAL A 48 -0.42 -1.81 -10.74
C VAL A 48 -0.59 -1.89 -9.23
N SER A 49 -1.68 -1.30 -8.71
CA SER A 49 -2.04 -1.39 -7.29
C SER A 49 -2.11 -2.85 -6.83
N ARG A 50 -2.81 -3.72 -7.57
CA ARG A 50 -2.90 -5.16 -7.23
C ARG A 50 -1.53 -5.86 -7.31
N GLN A 51 -0.75 -5.58 -8.34
CA GLN A 51 0.58 -6.18 -8.50
C GLN A 51 1.56 -5.77 -7.39
N LEU A 52 1.40 -4.58 -6.81
CA LEU A 52 2.19 -4.13 -5.67
C LEU A 52 1.67 -4.67 -4.33
N PHE A 53 0.35 -4.66 -4.11
CA PHE A 53 -0.24 -5.05 -2.83
C PHE A 53 -0.27 -6.56 -2.60
N VAL A 54 -0.60 -7.36 -3.62
CA VAL A 54 -0.79 -8.81 -3.45
C VAL A 54 0.50 -9.51 -2.97
N PRO A 55 1.68 -9.27 -3.57
CA PRO A 55 2.92 -9.88 -3.09
C PRO A 55 3.32 -9.38 -1.70
N MET A 56 3.16 -8.08 -1.42
CA MET A 56 3.49 -7.50 -0.12
C MET A 56 2.63 -8.09 0.99
N ILE A 57 1.31 -8.15 0.81
CA ILE A 57 0.38 -8.73 1.80
C ILE A 57 0.69 -10.22 1.98
N ARG A 58 0.93 -10.96 0.88
CA ARG A 58 1.32 -12.37 0.95
C ARG A 58 2.59 -12.54 1.79
N GLN A 59 3.61 -11.74 1.53
CA GLN A 59 4.89 -11.80 2.24
C GLN A 59 4.69 -11.50 3.73
N PHE A 60 3.95 -10.43 4.04
CA PHE A 60 3.61 -10.08 5.42
C PHE A 60 2.87 -11.21 6.16
N ILE A 61 1.89 -11.85 5.51
CA ILE A 61 1.17 -12.99 6.10
C ILE A 61 2.13 -14.15 6.38
N LEU A 62 2.97 -14.54 5.40
CA LEU A 62 3.93 -15.63 5.56
C LEU A 62 4.93 -15.36 6.69
N GLU A 63 5.44 -14.13 6.81
CA GLU A 63 6.35 -13.72 7.87
C GLU A 63 5.71 -13.77 9.27
N ASN A 64 4.43 -13.44 9.37
CA ASN A 64 3.72 -13.47 10.65
C ASN A 64 3.16 -14.85 11.00
N LEU A 65 2.87 -15.72 10.02
CA LEU A 65 2.55 -17.13 10.25
C LEU A 65 3.78 -17.94 10.66
N ALA A 66 4.96 -17.57 10.15
CA ALA A 66 6.23 -18.21 10.51
C ALA A 66 6.78 -17.80 11.88
N LYS A 67 6.22 -16.76 12.51
CA LYS A 67 6.54 -16.43 13.91
C LYS A 67 5.84 -17.44 14.82
N PRO A 68 6.59 -18.19 15.65
CA PRO A 68 5.96 -18.97 16.70
C PRO A 68 5.20 -18.00 17.61
N ILE A 69 3.99 -18.38 17.99
CA ILE A 69 3.22 -17.70 19.03
C ILE A 69 4.10 -17.74 20.29
N ALA A 70 4.74 -16.62 20.62
CA ALA A 70 5.44 -16.50 21.89
C ALA A 70 4.37 -16.61 23.00
N PRO A 71 4.58 -17.48 24.00
CA PRO A 71 3.64 -17.66 25.11
C PRO A 71 3.47 -16.37 25.94
#